data_AF-A0A7E6EGL0-F1
#
_entry.id   AF-A0A7E6EGL0-F1
#
_cell.length_a   1.000
_cell.length_b   1.000
_cell.length_c   1.000
_cell.angle_alpha   90.00
_cell.angle_beta   90.00
_cell.angle_gamma   90.00
#
_symmetry.space_group_name_H-M   'P 1'
#
loop_
_entity.id
_entity.type
_entity.pdbx_description
1 polymer ?
#
loop_
_entity_poly.entity_id
_entity_poly.type
_entity_poly.pdbx_seq_one_letter_code
_entity_poly.pdbx_strand_id
1 'polypeptide(L)'
;IDPSTMFDVHIKPIQESKRYLLSCLHIITLYNRLKRVKAGLDDYTVVPRTVIIGGKAPPGYRIAKLIIKLICNVAVVVNSDPETNKDLRVFVLPDYKKSFVEKMVPAADLSEKLSLSGTEASGTGNMKFMVGQLIYCQLNVAVTLGTFDGPNVEMAEQVGMENIFIFGMTIHKVKKNYSSGYF
;
A
#
# COMPACT_ATOMS: atom_id res chain seq x y z
N ILE A 1 -8.34 10.98 13.80
CA ILE A 1 -7.30 9.98 13.48
C ILE A 1 -6.38 9.95 14.69
N ASP A 2 -5.99 8.78 15.16
CA ASP A 2 -5.09 8.64 16.31
C ASP A 2 -3.63 8.65 15.81
N PRO A 3 -2.82 9.67 16.15
CA PRO A 3 -1.45 9.81 15.67
C PRO A 3 -0.47 8.81 16.29
N SER A 4 -0.88 8.05 17.31
CA SER A 4 -0.05 7.00 17.92
C SER A 4 -0.07 5.67 17.14
N THR A 5 -0.96 5.56 16.16
CA THR A 5 -1.06 4.37 15.30
C THR A 5 -0.06 4.44 14.16
N MET A 6 0.37 3.29 13.64
CA MET A 6 1.22 3.23 12.45
C MET A 6 0.43 3.69 11.22
N PHE A 7 0.94 4.69 10.50
CA PHE A 7 0.33 5.20 9.28
C PHE A 7 0.83 4.40 8.08
N ASP A 8 -0.05 3.56 7.54
CA ASP A 8 0.19 2.70 6.38
C ASP A 8 -0.44 3.33 5.13
N VAL A 9 0.40 3.83 4.22
CA VAL A 9 -0.02 4.75 3.16
C VAL A 9 0.19 4.14 1.78
N HIS A 10 -0.92 3.95 1.06
CA HIS A 10 -0.92 3.55 -0.35
C HIS A 10 -1.55 4.63 -1.24
N ILE A 11 -0.70 5.44 -1.86
CA ILE A 11 -1.10 6.58 -2.67
C ILE A 11 -0.41 6.56 -4.05
N LYS A 12 -1.20 6.29 -5.09
CA LYS A 12 -0.83 6.22 -6.52
C LYS A 12 -2.09 6.40 -7.41
N PRO A 13 -1.95 6.54 -8.74
CA PRO A 13 -3.10 6.37 -9.64
C PRO A 13 -3.70 4.96 -9.50
N ILE A 14 -5.03 4.86 -9.45
CA ILE A 14 -5.71 3.59 -9.18
C ILE A 14 -5.85 2.80 -10.48
N GLN A 15 -5.05 1.75 -10.57
CA GLN A 15 -4.98 0.81 -11.70
C GLN A 15 -4.69 -0.60 -11.18
N GLU A 16 -5.05 -1.62 -11.94
CA GLU A 16 -4.88 -3.03 -11.54
C GLU A 16 -3.40 -3.39 -11.29
N SER A 17 -2.48 -2.88 -12.12
CA SER A 17 -1.04 -3.10 -11.96
C SER A 17 -0.46 -2.52 -10.68
N LYS A 18 -1.11 -1.53 -10.06
CA LYS A 18 -0.72 -0.95 -8.75
C LYS A 18 -1.25 -1.77 -7.58
N ARG A 19 -2.03 -2.82 -7.84
CA ARG A 19 -2.53 -3.82 -6.89
C ARG A 19 -3.22 -3.23 -5.65
N TYR A 20 -4.10 -2.23 -5.85
CA TYR A 20 -5.02 -1.78 -4.80
C TYR A 20 -5.91 -2.89 -4.25
N LEU A 21 -6.23 -3.89 -5.09
CA LEU A 21 -6.93 -5.10 -4.64
C LEU A 21 -6.12 -5.89 -3.62
N LEU A 22 -4.80 -6.03 -3.82
CA LEU A 22 -3.92 -6.71 -2.87
C LEU A 22 -3.90 -5.98 -1.52
N SER A 23 -3.80 -4.65 -1.54
CA SER A 23 -3.90 -3.81 -0.34
C SER A 23 -5.25 -4.02 0.37
N CYS A 24 -6.36 -4.08 -0.37
CA CYS A 24 -7.68 -4.37 0.20
C CYS A 24 -7.76 -5.76 0.85
N LEU A 25 -7.21 -6.80 0.21
CA LEU A 25 -7.19 -8.15 0.76
C LEU A 25 -6.33 -8.23 2.01
N HIS A 26 -5.23 -7.47 2.06
CA HIS A 26 -4.40 -7.36 3.25
C HIS A 26 -5.18 -6.73 4.42
N ILE A 27 -5.92 -5.65 4.18
CA ILE A 27 -6.80 -5.03 5.20
C ILE A 27 -7.82 -6.05 5.75
N ILE A 28 -8.46 -6.83 4.87
CA ILE A 28 -9.43 -7.86 5.29
C ILE A 28 -8.72 -8.94 6.13
N THR A 29 -7.52 -9.33 5.75
CA THR A 29 -6.72 -10.32 6.49
C THR A 29 -6.35 -9.81 7.88
N LEU A 30 -5.91 -8.55 7.99
CA LEU A 30 -5.62 -7.90 9.28
C LEU A 30 -6.87 -7.84 10.16
N TYR A 31 -8.01 -7.42 9.60
CA TYR A 31 -9.28 -7.40 10.31
C TYR A 31 -9.66 -8.78 10.85
N ASN A 32 -9.63 -9.82 10.02
CA ASN A 32 -9.95 -11.19 10.45
C ASN A 32 -8.97 -11.71 11.51
N ARG A 33 -7.68 -11.38 11.41
CA ARG A 33 -6.68 -11.73 12.42
C ARG A 33 -6.98 -11.03 13.75
N LEU A 34 -7.35 -9.75 13.72
CA LEU A 34 -7.77 -9.02 14.91
C LEU A 34 -8.96 -9.69 15.60
N LYS A 35 -10.00 -10.07 14.84
CA LYS A 35 -11.15 -10.79 15.41
C LYS A 35 -10.73 -12.08 16.11
N ARG A 36 -9.78 -12.83 15.52
CA ARG A 36 -9.26 -14.05 16.16
C ARG A 36 -8.50 -13.77 17.46
N VAL A 37 -7.66 -12.73 17.48
CA VAL A 37 -6.95 -12.32 18.71
C VAL A 37 -7.95 -11.91 19.80
N LYS A 38 -8.95 -11.09 19.46
CA LYS A 38 -9.97 -10.64 20.42
C LYS A 38 -10.83 -11.78 20.96
N ALA A 39 -11.06 -12.81 20.14
CA ALA A 39 -11.72 -14.05 20.54
C ALA A 39 -10.81 -15.02 21.34
N GLY A 40 -9.55 -14.68 21.61
CA GLY A 40 -8.59 -15.55 22.29
C GLY A 40 -8.13 -16.76 21.48
N LEU A 41 -8.32 -16.73 20.16
CA LEU A 41 -7.99 -17.83 19.24
C LEU A 41 -6.59 -17.70 18.61
N ASP A 42 -5.89 -16.60 18.89
CA ASP A 42 -4.57 -16.30 18.35
C ASP A 42 -3.79 -15.41 19.33
N ASP A 43 -2.50 -15.68 19.52
CA ASP A 43 -1.61 -14.93 20.43
C ASP A 43 -0.67 -14.03 19.60
N TYR A 44 -1.28 -13.17 18.80
CA TYR A 44 -0.58 -12.27 17.90
C TYR A 44 -0.52 -10.86 18.48
N THR A 45 0.69 -10.31 18.61
CA THR A 45 0.88 -8.91 19.03
C THR A 45 0.32 -7.97 17.98
N VAL A 46 -0.73 -7.25 18.36
CA VAL A 46 -1.39 -6.27 17.51
C VAL A 46 -0.63 -4.94 17.53
N VAL A 47 -0.27 -4.45 16.35
CA VAL A 47 0.22 -3.08 16.16
C VAL A 47 -0.92 -2.24 15.60
N PRO A 48 -1.42 -1.22 16.35
CA PRO A 48 -2.48 -0.35 15.87
C PRO A 48 -2.09 0.35 14.57
N ARG A 49 -2.99 0.32 13.58
CA ARG A 49 -2.70 0.77 12.21
C ARG A 49 -3.82 1.66 11.65
N THR A 50 -3.41 2.78 11.09
CA THR A 50 -4.25 3.64 10.26
C THR A 50 -3.84 3.47 8.80
N VAL A 51 -4.67 2.77 8.03
CA VAL A 51 -4.45 2.57 6.59
C VAL A 51 -5.05 3.74 5.82
N ILE A 52 -4.24 4.39 4.99
CA ILE A 52 -4.64 5.55 4.18
C ILE A 52 -4.48 5.20 2.70
N ILE A 53 -5.61 5.12 2.01
CA ILE A 53 -5.70 4.82 0.58
C ILE A 53 -6.03 6.11 -0.16
N GLY A 54 -5.22 6.45 -1.17
CA GLY A 54 -5.46 7.62 -2.01
C GLY A 54 -5.16 7.34 -3.48
N GLY A 55 -5.92 7.99 -4.37
CA GLY A 55 -5.70 7.89 -5.81
C GLY A 55 -6.91 8.27 -6.64
N LYS A 56 -6.73 8.29 -7.96
CA LYS A 56 -7.80 8.53 -8.95
C LYS A 56 -7.82 7.40 -9.97
N ALA A 57 -9.03 6.94 -10.30
CA ALA A 57 -9.27 6.01 -11.41
C ALA A 57 -9.75 6.80 -12.64
N PRO A 58 -9.34 6.42 -13.87
CA PRO A 58 -9.90 7.00 -15.09
C PRO A 58 -11.41 6.80 -15.19
N PRO A 59 -12.18 7.74 -15.79
CA PRO A 59 -13.64 7.67 -15.83
C PRO A 59 -14.20 6.39 -16.46
N GLY A 60 -13.54 5.84 -17.48
CA GLY A 60 -13.96 4.60 -18.15
C GLY A 60 -13.49 3.30 -17.49
N TYR A 61 -12.65 3.37 -16.46
CA TYR A 61 -12.00 2.18 -15.89
C TYR A 61 -12.91 1.48 -14.88
N ARG A 62 -13.78 0.59 -15.37
CA ARG A 62 -14.79 -0.11 -14.56
C ARG A 62 -14.20 -0.90 -13.39
N ILE A 63 -13.16 -1.69 -13.63
CA ILE A 63 -12.54 -2.53 -12.58
C ILE A 63 -11.91 -1.65 -11.48
N ALA A 64 -11.17 -0.61 -11.83
CA ALA A 64 -10.62 0.33 -10.85
C ALA A 64 -11.71 0.97 -9.98
N LYS A 65 -12.86 1.34 -10.56
CA LYS A 65 -14.01 1.85 -9.80
C LYS A 65 -14.62 0.80 -8.87
N LEU A 66 -14.70 -0.46 -9.29
CA LEU A 66 -15.15 -1.56 -8.43
C LEU A 66 -14.19 -1.80 -7.26
N ILE A 67 -12.87 -1.72 -7.50
CA ILE A 67 -11.85 -1.82 -6.45
C ILE A 67 -12.01 -0.67 -5.44
N ILE A 68 -12.20 0.58 -5.91
CA ILE A 68 -12.48 1.71 -5.01
C ILE A 68 -13.74 1.44 -4.18
N LYS A 69 -14.83 0.98 -4.82
CA LYS A 69 -16.08 0.68 -4.13
C LYS A 69 -15.90 -0.42 -3.08
N LEU A 70 -15.14 -1.46 -3.40
CA LEU A 70 -14.80 -2.52 -2.47
C LEU A 70 -14.04 -1.97 -1.26
N ILE A 71 -12.97 -1.21 -1.47
CA ILE A 71 -12.17 -0.62 -0.38
C ILE A 71 -13.03 0.28 0.49
N CYS A 72 -13.89 1.13 -0.10
CA CYS A 72 -14.80 1.98 0.66
C CYS A 72 -15.77 1.16 1.52
N ASN A 73 -16.34 0.07 0.98
CA ASN A 73 -17.24 -0.79 1.74
C ASN A 73 -16.50 -1.51 2.89
N VAL A 74 -15.29 -2.01 2.65
CA VAL A 74 -14.42 -2.60 3.68
C VAL A 74 -14.10 -1.57 4.77
N ALA A 75 -13.78 -0.34 4.38
CA ALA A 75 -13.51 0.74 5.33
C ALA A 75 -14.70 1.03 6.24
N VAL A 76 -15.93 1.00 5.72
CA VAL A 76 -17.14 1.15 6.53
C VAL A 76 -17.24 0.02 7.56
N VAL A 77 -17.09 -1.24 7.14
CA VAL A 77 -17.16 -2.40 8.05
C VAL A 77 -16.11 -2.30 9.15
N VAL A 78 -14.85 -2.09 8.78
CA VAL A 78 -13.72 -2.05 9.74
C VAL A 78 -13.86 -0.89 10.73
N ASN A 79 -14.20 0.32 10.24
CA ASN A 79 -14.28 1.49 11.10
C ASN A 79 -15.52 1.47 12.02
N SER A 80 -16.59 0.78 11.61
CA SER A 80 -17.82 0.65 12.39
C SER A 80 -17.78 -0.50 13.41
N ASP A 81 -16.83 -1.44 13.33
CA ASP A 81 -16.69 -2.52 14.31
C ASP A 81 -16.04 -1.99 15.62
N PRO A 82 -16.80 -1.89 16.73
CA PRO A 82 -16.27 -1.37 18.00
C PRO A 82 -15.19 -2.25 18.63
N GLU A 83 -15.09 -3.53 18.23
CA GLU A 83 -14.09 -4.46 18.76
C GLU A 83 -12.70 -4.23 18.14
N THR A 84 -12.65 -3.83 16.87
CA THR A 84 -11.39 -3.71 16.11
C THR A 84 -11.01 -2.27 15.75
N ASN A 85 -11.96 -1.33 15.74
CA ASN A 85 -11.71 0.03 15.20
C ASN A 85 -10.74 0.91 16.02
N LYS A 86 -10.29 0.42 17.18
CA LYS A 86 -9.20 1.02 17.97
C LYS A 86 -7.83 0.58 17.46
N ASP A 87 -7.75 -0.63 16.90
CA ASP A 87 -6.51 -1.24 16.44
C ASP A 87 -6.35 -1.13 14.90
N LEU A 88 -7.44 -1.04 14.15
CA LEU A 88 -7.39 -0.89 12.70
C LEU A 88 -8.41 0.12 12.22
N ARG A 89 -7.94 1.13 11.48
CA ARG A 89 -8.80 2.06 10.75
C ARG A 89 -8.38 2.19 9.30
N VAL A 90 -9.35 2.45 8.43
CA VAL A 90 -9.14 2.61 7.00
C VAL A 90 -9.75 3.92 6.53
N PHE A 91 -8.94 4.76 5.91
CA PHE A 91 -9.36 6.04 5.33
C PHE A 91 -9.13 6.02 3.83
N VAL A 92 -10.19 6.27 3.06
CA VAL A 92 -10.11 6.45 1.60
C VAL A 92 -10.25 7.93 1.30
N LEU A 93 -9.20 8.55 0.79
CA LEU A 93 -9.18 9.99 0.54
C LEU A 93 -9.97 10.34 -0.74
N PRO A 94 -11.05 11.15 -0.63
CA PRO A 94 -11.73 11.66 -1.80
C PRO A 94 -10.86 12.71 -2.51
N ASP A 95 -11.01 12.81 -3.83
CA ASP A 95 -10.39 13.86 -4.66
C ASP A 95 -8.89 14.08 -4.41
N TYR A 96 -8.11 13.00 -4.55
CA TYR A 96 -6.66 13.02 -4.44
C TYR A 96 -6.00 14.14 -5.30
N LYS A 97 -5.21 15.00 -4.65
CA LYS A 97 -4.45 16.12 -5.24
C LYS A 97 -3.01 16.10 -4.78
N LYS A 98 -2.13 16.75 -5.55
CA LYS A 98 -0.69 16.88 -5.25
C LYS A 98 -0.43 17.49 -3.86
N SER A 99 -1.23 18.47 -3.45
CA SER A 99 -1.14 19.09 -2.12
C SER A 99 -1.42 18.14 -0.95
N PHE A 100 -2.17 17.06 -1.17
CA PHE A 100 -2.34 16.02 -0.13
C PHE A 100 -1.11 15.14 -0.01
N VAL A 101 -0.46 14.84 -1.12
CA VAL A 101 0.78 14.04 -1.14
C VAL A 101 1.85 14.67 -0.28
N GLU A 102 2.04 15.98 -0.44
CA GLU A 102 3.04 16.76 0.29
C GLU A 102 2.87 16.70 1.81
N LYS A 103 1.63 16.47 2.29
CA LYS A 103 1.32 16.31 3.71
C LYS A 103 1.34 14.87 4.20
N MET A 104 0.92 13.93 3.35
CA MET A 104 0.80 12.51 3.73
C MET A 104 2.14 11.79 3.71
N VAL A 105 3.05 12.19 2.82
CA VAL A 105 4.38 11.60 2.68
C VAL A 105 5.23 11.74 3.93
N PRO A 106 5.33 12.91 4.57
CA PRO A 106 6.06 13.06 5.83
C PRO A 106 5.35 12.42 7.03
N ALA A 107 4.05 12.13 6.93
CA ALA A 107 3.26 11.55 8.01
C ALA A 107 3.15 10.02 7.92
N ALA A 108 3.72 9.39 6.89
CA ALA A 108 3.65 7.94 6.71
C ALA A 108 4.72 7.25 7.55
N ASP A 109 4.36 6.19 8.26
CA ASP A 109 5.35 5.27 8.86
C ASP A 109 5.71 4.14 7.88
N LEU A 110 4.73 3.70 7.07
CA LEU A 110 4.89 2.68 6.05
C LEU A 110 4.36 3.18 4.71
N SER A 111 5.17 3.08 3.65
CA SER A 111 4.77 3.43 2.27
C SER A 111 4.63 2.18 1.41
N GLU A 112 3.42 1.94 0.91
CA GLU A 112 3.08 0.78 0.08
C GLU A 112 3.43 1.02 -1.40
N LYS A 113 4.32 0.18 -1.93
CA LYS A 113 4.79 0.16 -3.33
C LYS A 113 4.57 -1.22 -3.94
N LEU A 114 3.30 -1.61 -3.95
CA LEU A 114 2.80 -2.92 -4.33
C LEU A 114 2.63 -3.11 -5.84
N SER A 115 3.37 -2.48 -6.73
CA SER A 115 3.11 -2.68 -8.17
C SER A 115 3.48 -4.11 -8.62
N LEU A 116 2.90 -4.61 -9.71
CA LEU A 116 3.33 -5.91 -10.28
C LEU A 116 4.72 -5.76 -10.87
N SER A 117 5.64 -6.68 -10.56
CA SER A 117 7.02 -6.60 -11.05
C SER A 117 7.08 -6.57 -12.58
N GLY A 118 7.82 -5.60 -13.13
CA GLY A 118 7.93 -5.33 -14.56
C GLY A 118 6.90 -4.34 -15.10
N THR A 119 6.05 -3.73 -14.25
CA THR A 119 5.01 -2.78 -14.68
C THR A 119 5.30 -1.33 -14.28
N GLU A 120 6.24 -1.09 -13.35
CA GLU A 120 6.78 0.24 -13.11
C GLU A 120 7.94 0.52 -14.07
N ALA A 121 7.70 1.40 -15.05
CA ALA A 121 8.76 1.86 -15.94
C ALA A 121 9.75 2.78 -15.19
N SER A 122 11.05 2.60 -15.42
CA SER A 122 12.13 3.40 -14.82
C SER A 122 12.39 4.76 -15.51
N GLY A 123 11.38 5.35 -16.17
CA GLY A 123 11.52 6.53 -17.03
C GLY A 123 11.42 7.90 -16.34
N THR A 124 12.59 8.45 -15.94
CA THR A 124 13.10 9.86 -15.92
C THR A 124 12.27 11.10 -15.53
N GLY A 125 10.93 11.09 -15.50
CA GLY A 125 10.12 12.27 -15.12
C GLY A 125 9.33 12.08 -13.82
N ASN A 126 8.48 11.05 -13.80
CA ASN A 126 7.74 10.64 -12.61
C ASN A 126 8.64 10.02 -11.55
N MET A 127 9.83 9.55 -11.93
CA MET A 127 10.82 9.02 -11.02
C MET A 127 11.51 10.08 -10.18
N LYS A 128 11.90 11.25 -10.70
CA LYS A 128 12.46 12.29 -9.80
C LYS A 128 11.45 12.74 -8.76
N PHE A 129 10.16 12.74 -9.11
CA PHE A 129 9.10 13.01 -8.14
C PHE A 129 8.86 11.80 -7.23
N MET A 130 8.86 10.56 -7.74
CA MET A 130 8.59 9.36 -6.96
C MET A 130 9.80 8.96 -6.11
N VAL A 131 11.00 8.83 -6.66
CA VAL A 131 12.31 8.71 -5.98
C VAL A 131 12.54 9.92 -5.07
N GLY A 132 12.23 11.14 -5.51
CA GLY A 132 12.32 12.33 -4.65
C GLY A 132 11.38 12.24 -3.45
N GLN A 133 10.11 11.88 -3.67
CA GLN A 133 9.11 11.65 -2.63
C GLN A 133 9.40 10.41 -1.78
N LEU A 134 10.08 9.42 -2.33
CA LEU A 134 10.46 8.15 -1.68
C LEU A 134 11.70 8.33 -0.81
N ILE A 135 12.72 9.00 -1.32
CA ILE A 135 13.86 9.49 -0.54
C ILE A 135 13.31 10.44 0.53
N TYR A 136 12.39 11.36 0.20
CA TYR A 136 11.75 12.21 1.21
C TYR A 136 10.97 11.39 2.25
N CYS A 137 10.25 10.34 1.85
CA CYS A 137 9.59 9.42 2.78
C CYS A 137 10.60 8.77 3.73
N GLN A 138 11.70 8.21 3.20
CA GLN A 138 12.71 7.52 4.01
C GLN A 138 13.58 8.48 4.84
N LEU A 139 13.88 9.66 4.32
CA LEU A 139 14.50 10.77 5.07
C LEU A 139 13.59 11.27 6.20
N ASN A 140 12.28 11.14 6.05
CA ASN A 140 11.28 11.39 7.09
C ASN A 140 10.83 10.11 7.82
N VAL A 141 11.66 9.04 7.81
CA VAL A 141 11.52 7.81 8.64
C VAL A 141 10.47 6.79 8.17
N ALA A 142 9.79 7.02 7.04
CA ALA A 142 8.84 6.05 6.50
C ALA A 142 9.55 4.82 5.88
N VAL A 143 9.24 3.62 6.34
CA VAL A 143 9.78 2.39 5.74
C VAL A 143 8.99 2.03 4.47
N THR A 144 9.69 1.52 3.45
CA THR A 144 9.04 1.11 2.19
C THR A 144 8.73 -0.38 2.20
N LEU A 145 7.50 -0.76 1.86
CA LEU A 145 7.09 -2.13 1.55
C LEU A 145 6.79 -2.23 0.05
N GLY A 146 7.48 -3.10 -0.68
CA GLY A 146 7.30 -3.14 -2.13
C GLY A 146 7.84 -4.38 -2.82
N THR A 147 7.51 -4.52 -4.09
CA THR A 147 8.13 -5.53 -4.96
C THR A 147 9.49 -5.09 -5.45
N PHE A 148 10.32 -6.06 -5.83
CA PHE A 148 11.60 -5.79 -6.48
C PHE A 148 11.38 -5.35 -7.95
N ASP A 149 10.93 -4.11 -8.13
CA ASP A 149 10.57 -3.51 -9.42
C ASP A 149 10.86 -2.02 -9.49
N GLY A 150 11.30 -1.58 -10.68
CA GLY A 150 11.53 -0.17 -11.01
C GLY A 150 12.29 0.60 -9.91
N PRO A 151 11.75 1.74 -9.42
CA PRO A 151 12.42 2.58 -8.42
C PRO A 151 12.73 1.88 -7.09
N ASN A 152 12.08 0.76 -6.76
CA ASN A 152 12.35 0.03 -5.52
C ASN A 152 13.73 -0.64 -5.54
N VAL A 153 14.23 -1.00 -6.74
CA VAL A 153 15.58 -1.56 -6.90
C VAL A 153 16.62 -0.50 -6.60
N GLU A 154 16.50 0.67 -7.23
CA GLU A 154 17.41 1.81 -7.01
C GLU A 154 17.39 2.26 -5.55
N MET A 155 16.23 2.29 -4.89
CA MET A 155 16.15 2.61 -3.47
C MET A 155 16.88 1.60 -2.60
N ALA A 156 16.66 0.30 -2.84
CA ALA A 156 17.33 -0.74 -2.08
C ALA A 156 18.86 -0.64 -2.17
N GLU A 157 19.39 -0.21 -3.33
CA GLU A 157 20.81 0.06 -3.52
C GLU A 157 21.29 1.29 -2.72
N GLN A 158 20.46 2.31 -2.57
CA GLN A 158 20.84 3.55 -1.86
C GLN A 158 20.73 3.44 -0.34
N VAL A 159 19.67 2.81 0.17
CA VAL A 159 19.41 2.76 1.63
C VAL A 159 19.80 1.44 2.29
N GLY A 160 20.19 0.44 1.51
CA GLY A 160 20.48 -0.90 2.01
C GLY A 160 19.22 -1.77 2.09
N MET A 161 19.39 -3.06 1.78
CA MET A 161 18.30 -4.06 1.78
C MET A 161 17.70 -4.30 3.17
N GLU A 162 18.43 -3.96 4.23
CA GLU A 162 18.01 -4.04 5.62
C GLU A 162 17.00 -2.96 6.01
N ASN A 163 16.93 -1.86 5.25
CA ASN A 163 16.08 -0.69 5.54
C ASN A 163 14.83 -0.63 4.62
N ILE A 164 14.58 -1.69 3.84
CA ILE A 164 13.43 -1.80 2.94
C ILE A 164 12.82 -3.20 2.99
N PHE A 165 11.49 -3.28 3.05
CA PHE A 165 10.78 -4.55 3.00
C PHE A 165 10.45 -4.91 1.56
N ILE A 166 11.26 -5.80 0.97
CA ILE A 166 11.01 -6.33 -0.37
C ILE A 166 10.28 -7.67 -0.29
N PHE A 167 9.21 -7.83 -1.06
CA PHE A 167 8.46 -9.08 -1.15
C PHE A 167 8.05 -9.42 -2.60
N GLY A 168 7.51 -10.62 -2.78
CA GLY A 168 6.92 -11.04 -4.05
C GLY A 168 7.93 -11.60 -5.06
N MET A 169 7.46 -11.77 -6.30
CA MET A 169 8.23 -12.41 -7.36
C MET A 169 9.13 -11.40 -8.07
N THR A 170 10.33 -11.85 -8.45
CA THR A 170 11.21 -11.07 -9.34
C THR A 170 10.65 -11.06 -10.76
N ILE A 171 11.04 -10.06 -11.56
CA ILE A 171 10.63 -9.89 -12.95
C ILE A 171 10.85 -11.19 -13.76
N HIS A 172 11.98 -11.87 -13.55
CA HIS A 172 12.29 -13.10 -14.26
C HIS A 172 11.29 -14.23 -13.94
N LYS A 173 10.90 -14.38 -12.67
CA LYS A 173 9.90 -15.38 -12.27
C LYS A 173 8.50 -15.03 -12.78
N VAL A 174 8.13 -13.75 -12.79
CA VAL A 174 6.86 -13.29 -13.37
C VAL A 174 6.80 -13.65 -14.86
N LYS A 175 7.84 -13.33 -15.64
CA LYS A 175 7.91 -13.68 -17.07
C LYS A 175 7.82 -15.19 -17.29
N LYS A 176 8.52 -15.98 -16.48
CA LYS A 176 8.47 -17.45 -16.56
C LYS A 176 7.05 -18.00 -16.32
N ASN A 177 6.34 -17.47 -15.33
CA ASN A 177 4.97 -17.90 -15.04
C ASN A 177 4.00 -17.58 -16.18
N TYR A 178 4.12 -16.37 -16.77
CA TYR A 178 3.36 -16.01 -17.97
C TYR A 178 3.66 -16.97 -19.13
N SER A 179 4.93 -17.27 -19.38
CA SER A 179 5.34 -18.24 -20.41
C SER A 179 4.84 -19.66 -20.15
N SER A 180 4.62 -20.05 -18.88
CA SER A 180 4.08 -21.37 -18.52
C SER A 180 2.55 -21.45 -18.45
N GLY A 181 1.84 -20.39 -18.84
CA GLY A 181 0.37 -20.39 -18.89
C GLY A 181 -0.32 -20.16 -17.53
N TYR A 182 0.43 -19.77 -16.50
CA TYR A 182 -0.13 -19.30 -15.23
C TYR A 182 -0.42 -17.79 -15.37
N PHE A 183 -1.71 -17.45 -15.34
CA PHE A 183 -2.24 -16.07 -15.39
C PHE A 183 -2.39 -15.48 -13.99
#